data_AF-A0A3M1QRN4-F1
#
_entry.id   AF-A0A3M1QRN4-F1
#
_cell.length_a   1.000
_cell.length_b   1.000
_cell.length_c   1.000
_cell.angle_alpha   90.00
_cell.angle_beta   90.00
_cell.angle_gamma   90.00
#
_symmetry.space_group_name_H-M   'P 1'
#
loop_
_entity.id
_entity.type
_entity.pdbx_description
1 polymer ?
#
loop_
_entity_poly.entity_id
_entity_poly.type
_entity_poly.pdbx_seq_one_letter_code
_entity_poly.pdbx_strand_id
1 'polypeptide(L)'
;MTDAEVNENEAVTQNADDSEQGFPWLLLLIGIAGIALGIFIATQVIGILFAIISPPDAPLPANITLVQHDNQSYGVDEWTYDSADSPCDVLEFYQEAGGICRVPPTWCVRDENGVLSIDDVGVPLTATCTGSQEFSIFAMRWRSSISASSIDGPTSLQVFREVLWGGSPIEATPTP
;
A
#
# COMPACT_ATOMS: atom_id res chain seq x y z
N MET A 1 66.88 72.17 -40.79
CA MET A 1 67.24 71.72 -39.43
C MET A 1 65.91 71.41 -38.76
N THR A 2 65.36 70.20 -38.90
CA THR A 2 65.73 68.95 -38.18
C THR A 2 65.47 69.06 -36.67
N ASP A 3 64.78 68.17 -35.95
CA ASP A 3 63.93 66.98 -36.25
C ASP A 3 62.98 66.82 -35.02
N ALA A 4 61.91 66.01 -34.95
CA ALA A 4 61.33 65.01 -35.86
C ALA A 4 59.80 64.89 -35.62
N GLU A 5 59.09 64.12 -36.46
CA GLU A 5 57.82 63.48 -36.08
C GLU A 5 58.11 62.14 -35.39
N VAL A 6 57.68 61.96 -34.13
CA VAL A 6 57.69 60.66 -33.45
C VAL A 6 56.33 60.00 -33.64
N ASN A 7 56.36 58.82 -34.24
CA ASN A 7 55.22 58.11 -34.79
C ASN A 7 55.02 56.81 -34.00
N GLU A 8 54.09 56.82 -33.04
CA GLU A 8 53.70 55.65 -32.25
C GLU A 8 52.29 55.19 -32.63
N ASN A 9 52.17 54.73 -33.88
CA ASN A 9 51.05 53.87 -34.28
C ASN A 9 51.24 52.49 -33.63
N GLU A 10 50.79 52.34 -32.39
CA GLU A 10 50.61 51.03 -31.77
C GLU A 10 49.53 50.27 -32.54
N ALA A 11 49.98 49.43 -33.48
CA ALA A 11 49.15 48.49 -34.19
C ALA A 11 48.69 47.39 -33.21
N VAL A 12 47.65 47.70 -32.43
CA VAL A 12 46.96 46.73 -31.57
C VAL A 12 46.36 45.65 -32.48
N THR A 13 47.11 44.57 -32.66
CA THR A 13 46.64 43.34 -33.29
C THR A 13 45.62 42.70 -32.36
N GLN A 14 44.37 43.16 -32.47
CA GLN A 14 43.21 42.39 -32.05
C GLN A 14 43.21 41.12 -32.90
N ASN A 15 43.88 40.09 -32.39
CA ASN A 15 43.53 38.72 -32.73
C ASN A 15 42.08 38.57 -32.28
N ALA A 16 41.17 38.67 -33.25
CA ALA A 16 39.80 38.25 -33.05
C ALA A 16 39.89 36.77 -32.66
N ASP A 17 39.70 36.51 -31.37
CA ASP A 17 39.50 35.18 -30.86
C ASP A 17 38.17 34.72 -31.48
N ASP A 18 38.30 34.03 -32.63
CA ASP A 18 37.23 33.31 -33.33
C ASP A 18 36.79 32.18 -32.39
N SER A 19 36.07 32.63 -31.37
CA SER A 19 35.27 31.85 -30.46
C SER A 19 34.13 31.32 -31.30
N GLU A 20 34.43 30.25 -32.04
CA GLU A 20 33.46 29.39 -32.68
C GLU A 20 32.34 29.19 -31.67
N GLN A 21 31.19 29.84 -31.90
CA GLN A 21 29.99 29.67 -31.10
C GLN A 21 29.38 28.33 -31.47
N GLY A 22 30.14 27.27 -31.19
CA GLY A 22 29.73 25.90 -31.25
C GLY A 22 28.44 25.79 -30.45
N PHE A 23 27.40 25.33 -31.13
CA PHE A 23 26.09 25.11 -30.53
C PHE A 23 26.28 24.43 -29.16
N PRO A 24 25.67 24.93 -28.06
CA PRO A 24 26.07 24.58 -26.70
C PRO A 24 25.56 23.20 -26.29
N TRP A 25 26.10 22.15 -26.93
CA TRP A 25 25.78 20.74 -26.74
C TRP A 25 25.89 20.30 -25.29
N LEU A 26 26.83 20.87 -24.53
CA LEU A 26 26.98 20.62 -23.10
C LEU A 26 25.73 21.06 -22.30
N LEU A 27 25.15 22.22 -22.61
CA LEU A 27 23.91 22.68 -21.96
C LEU A 27 22.71 21.81 -22.35
N LEU A 28 22.65 21.38 -23.61
CA LEU A 28 21.62 20.44 -24.08
C LEU A 28 21.71 19.09 -23.35
N LEU A 29 22.92 18.53 -23.21
CA LEU A 29 23.13 17.27 -22.47
C LEU A 29 22.79 17.40 -20.99
N ILE A 30 23.15 18.52 -20.34
CA ILE A 30 22.77 18.80 -18.94
C ILE A 30 21.25 18.91 -18.81
N GLY A 31 20.58 19.57 -19.75
CA GLY A 31 19.11 19.67 -19.78
C GLY A 31 18.44 18.31 -19.90
N ILE A 32 18.89 17.46 -20.82
CA ILE A 32 18.37 16.08 -21.00
C ILE A 32 18.62 15.25 -19.73
N ALA A 33 19.82 15.31 -19.15
CA ALA A 33 20.15 14.60 -17.92
C ALA A 33 19.29 15.05 -16.73
N GLY A 34 19.02 16.35 -16.60
CA GLY A 34 18.12 16.91 -15.60
C GLY A 34 16.68 16.43 -15.76
N ILE A 35 16.16 16.40 -16.99
CA ILE A 35 14.82 15.88 -17.29
C ILE A 35 14.74 14.38 -16.97
N ALA A 36 15.74 13.58 -17.36
CA ALA A 36 15.79 12.15 -17.08
C ALA A 36 15.82 11.85 -15.57
N LEU A 37 16.62 12.61 -14.80
CA LEU A 37 16.66 12.51 -13.34
C LEU A 37 15.32 12.94 -12.70
N GLY A 38 14.69 14.00 -13.22
CA GLY A 38 13.38 14.46 -12.76
C GLY A 38 12.28 13.41 -12.97
N ILE A 39 12.24 12.78 -14.16
CA ILE A 39 11.33 11.66 -14.46
C ILE A 39 11.61 10.48 -13.53
N PHE A 40 12.88 10.12 -13.32
CA PHE A 40 13.25 9.03 -12.42
C PHE A 40 12.72 9.28 -10.99
N ILE A 41 12.96 10.45 -10.41
CA ILE A 41 12.44 10.81 -9.09
C ILE A 41 10.91 10.82 -9.07
N ALA A 42 10.27 11.37 -10.10
CA ALA A 42 8.80 11.41 -10.20
C ALA A 42 8.18 10.01 -10.17
N THR A 43 8.75 9.02 -10.87
CA THR A 43 8.24 7.64 -10.84
C THR A 43 8.26 7.01 -9.44
N GLN A 44 9.27 7.30 -8.63
CA GLN A 44 9.34 6.81 -7.24
C GLN A 44 8.27 7.45 -6.35
N VAL A 45 8.10 8.78 -6.46
CA VAL A 45 7.13 9.53 -5.65
C VAL A 45 5.68 9.19 -6.03
N ILE A 46 5.39 9.02 -7.32
CA ILE A 46 4.05 8.66 -7.82
C ILE A 46 3.58 7.32 -7.24
N GLY A 47 4.45 6.32 -7.11
CA GLY A 47 4.10 5.03 -6.52
C GLY A 47 3.65 5.15 -5.05
N ILE A 48 4.35 5.96 -4.25
CA ILE A 48 4.00 6.20 -2.84
C ILE A 48 2.71 7.02 -2.73
N LEU A 49 2.53 8.05 -3.56
CA LEU A 49 1.30 8.85 -3.59
C LEU A 49 0.09 8.01 -4.02
N PHE A 50 0.25 7.09 -4.97
CA PHE A 50 -0.81 6.17 -5.38
C PHE A 50 -1.21 5.24 -4.23
N ALA A 51 -0.24 4.69 -3.50
CA ALA A 51 -0.48 3.86 -2.31
C ALA A 51 -1.22 4.61 -1.18
N ILE A 52 -1.02 5.93 -1.03
CA ILE A 52 -1.75 6.76 -0.06
C ILE A 52 -3.22 6.97 -0.50
N ILE A 53 -3.46 7.17 -1.79
CA ILE A 53 -4.79 7.45 -2.35
C ILE A 53 -5.64 6.16 -2.47
N SER A 54 -4.99 5.05 -2.78
CA SER A 54 -5.61 3.74 -2.99
C SER A 54 -4.83 2.66 -2.21
N PRO A 55 -4.96 2.63 -0.86
CA PRO A 55 -4.42 1.53 -0.07
C PRO A 55 -5.06 0.20 -0.50
N PRO A 56 -4.40 -0.94 -0.29
CA PRO A 56 -4.98 -2.24 -0.59
C PRO A 56 -6.26 -2.47 0.23
N ASP A 57 -7.22 -3.18 -0.35
CA ASP A 57 -8.41 -3.64 0.34
C ASP A 57 -8.11 -4.89 1.18
N ALA A 58 -8.88 -5.11 2.23
CA ALA A 58 -8.81 -6.34 3.02
C ALA A 58 -9.26 -7.54 2.15
N PRO A 59 -8.77 -8.77 2.41
CA PRO A 59 -9.28 -9.95 1.73
C PRO A 59 -10.76 -10.16 2.04
N LEU A 60 -11.54 -10.46 1.00
CA LEU A 60 -12.99 -10.63 1.04
C LEU A 60 -13.38 -11.91 0.27
N PRO A 61 -14.25 -12.77 0.83
CA PRO A 61 -14.77 -13.94 0.11
C PRO A 61 -15.73 -13.53 -1.01
N ALA A 62 -15.95 -14.42 -1.97
CA ALA A 62 -16.60 -14.07 -3.24
C ALA A 62 -18.12 -13.80 -3.13
N ASN A 63 -18.83 -14.49 -2.24
CA ASN A 63 -20.30 -14.48 -2.20
C ASN A 63 -20.87 -13.54 -1.12
N ILE A 64 -20.32 -12.33 -1.00
CA ILE A 64 -20.72 -11.33 0.00
C ILE A 64 -21.48 -10.15 -0.59
N THR A 65 -22.36 -9.56 0.22
CA THR A 65 -23.10 -8.33 -0.08
C THR A 65 -22.78 -7.27 0.96
N LEU A 66 -22.42 -6.06 0.53
CA LEU A 66 -22.17 -4.94 1.43
C LEU A 66 -23.48 -4.46 2.07
N VAL A 67 -23.53 -4.46 3.40
CA VAL A 67 -24.67 -3.98 4.20
C VAL A 67 -24.44 -2.54 4.65
N GLN A 68 -23.24 -2.25 5.17
CA GLN A 68 -22.88 -0.94 5.70
C GLN A 68 -21.39 -0.68 5.52
N HIS A 69 -21.02 0.59 5.33
CA HIS A 69 -19.64 1.07 5.36
C HIS A 69 -19.61 2.32 6.26
N ASP A 70 -18.72 2.33 7.25
CA ASP A 70 -18.40 3.49 8.06
C ASP A 70 -16.91 3.83 7.90
N ASN A 71 -16.62 5.12 7.72
CA ASN A 71 -15.26 5.63 7.59
C ASN A 71 -14.91 6.36 8.88
N GLN A 72 -14.18 5.66 9.76
CA GLN A 72 -13.68 6.26 10.97
C GLN A 72 -12.48 7.17 10.64
N SER A 73 -12.28 8.21 11.46
CA SER A 73 -11.20 9.16 11.21
C SER A 73 -9.81 8.50 11.24
N TYR A 74 -8.87 9.06 10.48
CA TYR A 74 -7.44 8.65 10.40
C TYR A 74 -7.09 7.40 9.57
N GLY A 75 -7.92 7.03 8.60
CA GLY A 75 -7.63 5.91 7.69
C GLY A 75 -7.95 4.54 8.29
N VAL A 76 -9.03 4.53 9.08
CA VAL A 76 -9.68 3.35 9.65
C VAL A 76 -11.04 3.21 8.98
N ASP A 77 -11.25 2.10 8.29
CA ASP A 77 -12.50 1.80 7.60
C ASP A 77 -13.14 0.55 8.22
N GLU A 78 -14.47 0.55 8.32
CA GLU A 78 -15.25 -0.57 8.83
C GLU A 78 -16.40 -0.89 7.88
N TRP A 79 -16.43 -2.11 7.36
CA TRP A 79 -17.50 -2.60 6.49
C TRP A 79 -18.22 -3.78 7.15
N THR A 80 -19.55 -3.73 7.12
CA THR A 80 -20.40 -4.87 7.45
C THR A 80 -20.88 -5.51 6.16
N TYR A 81 -20.67 -6.81 6.02
CA TYR A 81 -21.14 -7.63 4.90
C TYR A 81 -22.00 -8.78 5.40
N ASP A 82 -22.98 -9.17 4.61
CA ASP A 82 -23.64 -10.47 4.76
C ASP A 82 -23.09 -11.43 3.69
N SER A 83 -22.77 -12.66 4.08
CA SER A 83 -22.32 -13.73 3.19
C SER A 83 -23.34 -14.85 3.08
N ALA A 84 -23.45 -15.43 1.88
CA ALA A 84 -24.16 -16.68 1.64
C ALA A 84 -23.31 -17.93 1.97
N ASP A 85 -21.99 -17.76 2.16
CA ASP A 85 -21.07 -18.84 2.54
C ASP A 85 -21.20 -19.18 4.03
N SER A 86 -20.90 -20.43 4.41
CA SER A 86 -20.99 -20.83 5.82
C SER A 86 -19.92 -20.13 6.67
N PRO A 87 -20.13 -20.01 8.01
CA PRO A 87 -19.15 -19.38 8.89
C PRO A 87 -17.78 -20.08 8.85
N CYS A 88 -17.77 -21.38 8.54
CA CYS A 88 -16.56 -22.19 8.47
C CYS A 88 -15.81 -22.03 7.13
N ASP A 89 -16.51 -21.88 6.00
CA ASP A 89 -15.87 -21.58 4.72
C ASP A 89 -15.23 -20.18 4.74
N VAL A 90 -15.93 -19.21 5.34
CA VAL A 90 -15.41 -17.84 5.58
C VAL A 90 -14.18 -17.88 6.49
N LEU A 91 -14.19 -18.71 7.54
CA LEU A 91 -13.06 -18.90 8.44
C LEU A 91 -11.85 -19.52 7.73
N GLU A 92 -12.05 -20.56 6.91
CA GLU A 92 -11.01 -21.23 6.13
C GLU A 92 -10.39 -20.25 5.11
N PHE A 93 -11.22 -19.48 4.39
CA PHE A 93 -10.77 -18.41 3.48
C PHE A 93 -9.80 -17.41 4.15
N TYR A 94 -10.11 -16.94 5.36
CA TYR A 94 -9.23 -16.00 6.06
C TYR A 94 -7.93 -16.64 6.56
N GLN A 95 -7.90 -17.95 6.81
CA GLN A 95 -6.67 -18.68 7.12
C GLN A 95 -5.80 -18.89 5.88
N GLU A 96 -6.41 -19.24 4.73
CA GLU A 96 -5.72 -19.34 3.45
C GLU A 96 -5.15 -17.99 2.99
N ALA A 97 -5.83 -16.88 3.30
CA ALA A 97 -5.34 -15.52 3.11
C ALA A 97 -4.18 -15.11 4.06
N GLY A 98 -3.65 -16.04 4.87
CA GLY A 98 -2.55 -15.80 5.81
C GLY A 98 -2.97 -15.16 7.14
N GLY A 99 -4.27 -15.13 7.45
CA GLY A 99 -4.80 -14.58 8.68
C GLY A 99 -4.64 -15.53 9.88
N ILE A 100 -4.36 -14.93 11.04
CA ILE A 100 -4.38 -15.64 12.34
C ILE A 100 -5.79 -15.51 12.91
N CYS A 101 -6.51 -16.63 13.01
CA CYS A 101 -7.88 -16.67 13.51
C CYS A 101 -7.97 -17.14 14.96
N ARG A 102 -8.70 -16.38 15.77
CA ARG A 102 -9.14 -16.77 17.12
C ARG A 102 -10.56 -17.30 17.02
N VAL A 103 -10.70 -18.58 17.33
CA VAL A 103 -11.90 -19.38 17.12
C VAL A 103 -12.34 -19.94 18.48
N PRO A 104 -13.64 -19.91 18.84
CA PRO A 104 -14.13 -20.59 20.04
C PRO A 104 -13.82 -22.09 19.98
N PRO A 105 -13.61 -22.78 21.12
CA PRO A 105 -13.57 -24.24 21.12
C PRO A 105 -14.90 -24.78 20.56
N THR A 106 -14.85 -25.95 19.89
CA THR A 106 -15.99 -26.59 19.20
C THR A 106 -16.58 -25.85 17.98
N TRP A 107 -15.97 -24.74 17.55
CA TRP A 107 -16.34 -24.07 16.29
C TRP A 107 -15.56 -24.66 15.11
N CYS A 108 -16.27 -25.02 14.04
CA CYS A 108 -15.71 -25.59 12.81
C CYS A 108 -14.81 -26.80 13.07
N VAL A 109 -15.30 -27.75 13.86
CA VAL A 109 -14.62 -29.03 14.08
C VAL A 109 -14.81 -29.87 12.83
N ARG A 110 -13.71 -30.42 12.30
CA ARG A 110 -13.75 -31.34 11.17
C ARG A 110 -14.17 -32.72 11.67
N ASP A 111 -15.29 -33.23 11.17
CA ASP A 111 -15.80 -34.56 11.51
C ASP A 111 -14.97 -35.70 10.87
N GLU A 112 -15.35 -36.95 11.14
CA GLU A 112 -14.68 -38.14 10.57
C GLU A 112 -14.76 -38.21 9.02
N ASN A 113 -15.70 -37.48 8.40
CA ASN A 113 -15.90 -37.42 6.95
C ASN A 113 -15.18 -36.22 6.31
N GLY A 114 -14.56 -35.34 7.10
CA GLY A 114 -13.88 -34.15 6.62
C GLY A 114 -14.76 -32.89 6.55
N VAL A 115 -16.01 -32.94 7.01
CA VAL A 115 -16.98 -31.83 7.01
C VAL A 115 -16.78 -30.97 8.25
N LEU A 116 -16.79 -29.64 8.09
CA LEU A 116 -16.72 -28.70 9.21
C LEU A 116 -18.12 -28.49 9.79
N SER A 117 -18.31 -28.79 11.08
CA SER A 117 -19.55 -28.55 11.80
C SER A 117 -19.31 -27.74 13.09
N ILE A 118 -20.39 -27.16 13.61
CA ILE A 118 -20.41 -26.41 14.86
C ILE A 118 -21.28 -27.19 15.84
N ASP A 119 -20.81 -27.42 17.07
CA ASP A 119 -21.69 -27.88 18.14
C ASP A 119 -22.54 -26.70 18.63
N ASP A 120 -23.87 -26.88 18.72
CA ASP A 120 -24.78 -25.84 19.21
C ASP A 120 -24.68 -25.72 20.74
N VAL A 121 -23.76 -24.88 21.20
CA VAL A 121 -23.52 -24.61 22.63
C VAL A 121 -24.34 -23.44 23.19
N GLY A 122 -25.27 -22.87 22.41
CA GLY A 122 -26.11 -21.74 22.84
C GLY A 122 -25.36 -20.44 23.17
N VAL A 123 -24.09 -20.32 22.76
CA VAL A 123 -23.26 -19.11 22.90
C VAL A 123 -23.25 -18.32 21.59
N PRO A 124 -23.07 -16.98 21.61
CA PRO A 124 -22.91 -16.22 20.38
C PRO A 124 -21.70 -16.73 19.59
N LEU A 125 -21.97 -17.15 18.37
CA LEU A 125 -21.03 -17.85 17.52
C LEU A 125 -20.18 -16.82 16.76
N THR A 126 -19.03 -16.45 17.34
CA THR A 126 -18.13 -15.40 16.81
C THR A 126 -16.66 -15.85 16.78
N ALA A 127 -15.99 -15.70 15.63
CA ALA A 127 -14.53 -15.75 15.53
C ALA A 127 -13.96 -14.40 15.10
N THR A 128 -12.66 -14.21 15.32
CA THR A 128 -11.94 -13.02 14.86
C THR A 128 -10.65 -13.44 14.16
N CYS A 129 -10.55 -13.14 12.87
CA CYS A 129 -9.33 -13.29 12.09
C CYS A 129 -8.60 -11.95 11.97
N THR A 130 -7.28 -11.96 12.08
CA THR A 130 -6.44 -10.78 11.90
C THR A 130 -5.27 -11.09 10.99
N GLY A 131 -4.93 -10.16 10.09
CA GLY A 131 -3.74 -10.25 9.26
C GLY A 131 -3.17 -8.87 8.94
N SER A 132 -2.04 -8.87 8.27
CA SER A 132 -1.39 -7.67 7.76
C SER A 132 -0.84 -7.91 6.36
N GLN A 133 -0.70 -6.82 5.61
CA GLN A 133 -0.09 -6.81 4.29
C GLN A 133 0.79 -5.57 4.16
N GLU A 134 2.07 -5.78 3.81
CA GLU A 134 3.00 -4.69 3.54
C GLU A 134 2.79 -4.16 2.12
N PHE A 135 2.81 -2.84 1.95
CA PHE A 135 2.69 -2.20 0.65
C PHE A 135 3.53 -0.90 0.60
N SER A 136 4.52 -0.88 -0.29
CA SER A 136 5.54 0.17 -0.36
C SER A 136 6.31 0.31 0.98
N ILE A 137 6.20 1.45 1.68
CA ILE A 137 6.78 1.71 3.01
C ILE A 137 5.74 1.63 4.14
N PHE A 138 4.50 1.30 3.80
CA PHE A 138 3.37 1.24 4.72
C PHE A 138 2.97 -0.22 4.95
N ALA A 139 2.14 -0.43 5.98
CA ALA A 139 1.45 -1.69 6.18
C ALA A 139 -0.04 -1.43 6.34
N MET A 140 -0.85 -2.36 5.85
CA MET A 140 -2.29 -2.39 6.12
C MET A 140 -2.52 -3.54 7.09
N ARG A 141 -3.22 -3.30 8.19
CA ARG A 141 -3.74 -4.37 9.04
C ARG A 141 -5.24 -4.49 8.87
N TRP A 142 -5.72 -5.72 8.85
CA TRP A 142 -7.13 -6.03 8.75
C TRP A 142 -7.56 -6.95 9.89
N ARG A 143 -8.82 -6.83 10.28
CA ARG A 143 -9.49 -7.69 11.25
C ARG A 143 -10.87 -8.01 10.72
N SER A 144 -11.19 -9.29 10.56
CA SER A 144 -12.54 -9.76 10.24
C SER A 144 -13.15 -10.39 11.49
N SER A 145 -14.29 -9.87 11.94
CA SER A 145 -15.14 -10.48 12.96
C SER A 145 -16.26 -11.23 12.25
N ILE A 146 -16.22 -12.55 12.30
CA ILE A 146 -17.17 -13.46 11.66
C ILE A 146 -18.22 -13.80 12.70
N SER A 147 -19.49 -13.53 12.43
CA SER A 147 -20.60 -13.81 13.34
C SER A 147 -21.72 -14.58 12.65
N ALA A 148 -22.28 -15.56 13.36
CA ALA A 148 -23.36 -16.41 12.84
C ALA A 148 -24.50 -16.50 13.85
N SER A 149 -25.74 -16.51 13.35
CA SER A 149 -26.94 -16.74 14.16
C SER A 149 -27.29 -18.22 14.31
N SER A 150 -26.86 -19.05 13.37
CA SER A 150 -26.96 -20.52 13.36
C SER A 150 -25.94 -21.09 12.36
N ILE A 151 -25.76 -22.41 12.35
CA ILE A 151 -24.78 -23.12 11.50
C ILE A 151 -25.05 -22.89 10.00
N ASP A 152 -26.29 -23.14 9.58
CA ASP A 152 -26.79 -22.89 8.22
C ASP A 152 -27.36 -21.47 8.04
N GLY A 153 -27.09 -20.57 9.00
CA GLY A 153 -27.59 -19.20 8.99
C GLY A 153 -26.74 -18.28 8.10
N PRO A 154 -27.26 -17.10 7.72
CA PRO A 154 -26.45 -16.09 7.05
C PRO A 154 -25.27 -15.67 7.95
N THR A 155 -24.08 -15.66 7.37
CA THR A 155 -22.86 -15.24 8.06
C THR A 155 -22.72 -13.73 7.93
N SER A 156 -22.67 -12.99 9.05
CA SER A 156 -22.42 -11.54 9.03
C SER A 156 -20.96 -11.27 9.41
N LEU A 157 -20.25 -10.57 8.52
CA LEU A 157 -18.84 -10.22 8.65
C LEU A 157 -18.71 -8.72 8.95
N GLN A 158 -17.93 -8.38 9.96
CA GLN A 158 -17.45 -7.00 10.18
C GLN A 158 -15.95 -6.97 9.87
N VAL A 159 -15.59 -6.32 8.76
CA VAL A 159 -14.22 -6.19 8.29
C VAL A 159 -13.72 -4.79 8.62
N PHE A 160 -12.67 -4.72 9.42
CA PHE A 160 -11.98 -3.51 9.81
C PHE A 160 -10.64 -3.45 9.06
N ARG A 161 -10.33 -2.32 8.43
CA ARG A 161 -9.01 -2.00 7.84
C ARG A 161 -8.42 -0.79 8.55
N GLU A 162 -7.12 -0.82 8.78
CA GLU A 162 -6.35 0.34 9.23
C GLU A 162 -5.04 0.43 8.45
N VAL A 163 -4.76 1.61 7.89
CA VAL A 163 -3.48 1.89 7.23
C VAL A 163 -2.47 2.44 8.23
N LEU A 164 -1.34 1.75 8.33
CA LEU A 164 -0.22 2.08 9.22
C LEU A 164 0.81 2.92 8.48
N TRP A 165 0.56 4.23 8.47
CA TRP A 165 1.41 5.24 7.86
C TRP A 165 2.84 5.29 8.42
N GLY A 166 3.07 4.72 9.60
CA GLY A 166 4.39 4.56 10.23
C GLY A 166 5.12 3.26 9.88
N GLY A 167 4.55 2.40 9.03
CA GLY A 167 5.04 1.06 8.71
C GLY A 167 4.46 -0.05 9.61
N SER A 168 4.93 -1.28 9.40
CA SER A 168 4.51 -2.45 10.17
C SER A 168 4.72 -2.24 11.68
N PRO A 169 3.72 -2.58 12.54
CA PRO A 169 3.91 -2.49 13.97
C PRO A 169 4.91 -3.58 14.36
N ILE A 170 5.93 -3.23 15.13
CA ILE A 170 6.92 -4.21 15.59
C ILE A 170 6.15 -5.28 16.36
N GLU A 171 6.13 -6.51 15.83
CA GLU A 171 5.41 -7.61 16.46
C GLU A 171 5.99 -7.81 17.85
N ALA A 172 5.18 -7.57 18.88
CA ALA A 172 5.64 -7.64 20.25
C ALA A 172 5.95 -9.10 20.56
N THR A 173 7.25 -9.45 20.55
CA THR A 173 7.74 -10.79 20.92
C THR A 173 7.02 -11.23 22.19
N PRO A 174 6.28 -12.35 22.17
CA PRO A 174 5.53 -12.77 23.34
C PRO A 174 6.50 -13.00 24.49
N THR A 175 6.35 -12.20 25.55
CA THR A 175 7.14 -12.37 26.77
C THR A 175 6.79 -13.75 27.35
N PRO A 176 7.79 -14.64 27.55
CA PRO A 176 7.56 -16.00 28.03
C PRO A 176 7.16 -16.05 29.51
#